data_AF-A0A944NW90-F1
#
_entry.id   AF-A0A944NW90-F1
#
_cell.length_a   1.000
_cell.length_b   1.000
_cell.length_c   1.000
_cell.angle_alpha   90.00
_cell.angle_beta   90.00
_cell.angle_gamma   90.00
#
_symmetry.space_group_name_H-M   'P 1'
#
loop_
_entity.id
_entity.type
_entity.pdbx_description
1 polymer ?
#
loop_
_entity_poly.entity_id
_entity_poly.type
_entity_poly.pdbx_seq_one_letter_code
_entity_poly.pdbx_strand_id
1 'polypeptide(L)' 'MIVVQAEDFDVGRELEKLSDGNHTIGGVSCFVGLVRDMAGDSPITAMTLEHYPEMTEKALAEIEAEARDRW' A
#
# COMPACT_ATOMS: atom_id res chain seq x y z
N MET A 1 -0.48 -4.75 8.71
CA MET A 1 0.45 -5.64 7.97
C MET A 1 1.18 -4.76 6.99
N ILE A 2 2.52 -4.75 7.04
CA ILE A 2 3.35 -3.90 6.19
C ILE A 2 4.31 -4.82 5.44
N VAL A 3 4.30 -4.70 4.11
CA VAL A 3 5.13 -5.51 3.22
C VAL A 3 5.62 -4.61 2.10
N VAL A 4 6.93 -4.67 1.82
CA VAL A 4 7.54 -4.13 0.61
C VAL A 4 8.04 -5.32 -0.19
N GLN A 5 7.64 -5.43 -1.45
CA GLN A 5 7.93 -6.57 -2.31
C GLN A 5 8.13 -6.13 -3.76
N ALA A 6 8.77 -6.99 -4.56
CA ALA A 6 8.98 -6.74 -5.99
C ALA A 6 7.83 -7.28 -6.84
N GLU A 7 7.18 -8.33 -6.36
CA GLU A 7 6.07 -9.00 -7.02
C GLU A 7 4.78 -8.19 -6.93
N ASP A 8 3.91 -8.37 -7.92
CA ASP A 8 2.57 -7.80 -7.90
C ASP A 8 1.71 -8.40 -6.76
N PHE A 9 0.63 -7.72 -6.40
CA PHE A 9 -0.28 -8.17 -5.36
C PHE A 9 -1.74 -8.10 -5.81
N ASP A 10 -2.57 -9.00 -5.27
CA ASP A 10 -4.00 -9.01 -5.53
C ASP A 10 -4.73 -8.12 -4.52
N VAL A 11 -5.20 -6.96 -5.01
CA VAL A 11 -5.93 -5.98 -4.17
C VAL A 11 -7.15 -6.62 -3.50
N GLY A 12 -7.92 -7.46 -4.21
CA GLY A 12 -9.11 -8.10 -3.67
C GLY A 12 -8.77 -9.01 -2.51
N ARG A 13 -7.73 -9.83 -2.67
CA ARG A 13 -7.24 -10.73 -1.62
C ARG A 13 -6.75 -9.98 -0.38
N GLU A 14 -6.09 -8.83 -0.54
CA GLU A 14 -5.64 -8.03 0.60
C GLU A 14 -6.80 -7.35 1.35
N LEU A 15 -7.85 -6.91 0.64
CA LEU A 15 -9.06 -6.36 1.26
C LEU A 15 -9.88 -7.43 2.00
N GLU A 16 -9.97 -8.63 1.44
CA GLU A 16 -10.57 -9.78 2.12
C GLU A 16 -9.84 -10.07 3.43
N LYS A 17 -8.51 -10.20 3.40
CA LYS A 17 -7.68 -10.42 4.60
C LYS A 17 -7.86 -9.33 5.67
N LEU A 18 -8.04 -8.08 5.27
CA LEU A 18 -8.18 -6.95 6.20
C LEU A 18 -9.46 -7.05 7.06
N SER A 19 -10.53 -7.58 6.48
CA SER A 19 -11.84 -7.66 7.12
C SER A 19 -12.25 -9.09 7.53
N ASP A 20 -11.41 -10.08 7.21
CA ASP A 20 -11.72 -11.49 7.40
C ASP A 20 -12.12 -11.80 8.86
N GLY A 21 -13.28 -12.44 9.00
CA GLY A 21 -13.88 -12.77 10.30
C GLY A 21 -14.32 -11.58 11.17
N ASN A 22 -14.07 -10.33 10.76
CA ASN A 22 -14.43 -9.15 11.55
C ASN A 22 -15.73 -8.51 11.08
N HIS A 23 -16.83 -8.99 11.65
CA HIS A 23 -18.19 -8.50 11.35
C HIS A 23 -18.51 -7.10 11.91
N THR A 24 -17.58 -6.46 12.63
CA THR A 24 -17.78 -5.09 13.16
C THR A 24 -17.38 -4.00 12.18
N ILE A 25 -16.64 -4.35 11.11
CA ILE A 25 -16.20 -3.39 10.08
C ILE A 25 -17.38 -3.11 9.14
N GLY A 26 -17.86 -1.87 9.16
CA GLY A 26 -18.96 -1.40 8.30
C GLY A 26 -18.53 -0.90 6.92
N GLY A 27 -17.23 -0.77 6.66
CA GLY A 27 -16.71 -0.29 5.39
C GLY A 27 -15.19 -0.32 5.33
N VAL A 28 -14.64 -0.46 4.13
CA VAL A 28 -13.20 -0.48 3.85
C VAL A 28 -12.91 0.55 2.76
N SER A 29 -11.88 1.37 2.97
CA SER A 29 -11.33 2.28 1.96
C SER A 29 -9.94 1.82 1.54
N CYS A 30 -9.65 1.84 0.24
CA CYS A 30 -8.34 1.50 -0.29
C CYS A 30 -7.83 2.56 -1.26
N PHE A 31 -6.50 2.74 -1.29
CA PHE A 31 -5.80 3.51 -2.30
C PHE A 31 -4.83 2.59 -3.05
N VAL A 32 -4.89 2.59 -4.38
CA VAL A 32 -4.01 1.81 -5.25
C VAL A 32 -3.33 2.75 -6.22
N GLY A 33 -2.00 2.84 -6.14
CA GLY A 33 -1.18 3.64 -7.04
C GLY A 33 -0.75 2.83 -8.25
N LEU A 34 -1.00 3.34 -9.46
CA LEU A 34 -0.50 2.77 -10.72
C LEU A 34 0.56 3.68 -11.32
N VAL A 35 1.53 3.10 -12.03
CA VAL A 35 2.51 3.87 -12.81
C VAL A 35 1.77 4.53 -13.97
N ARG A 36 1.91 5.85 -14.09
CA ARG A 36 1.31 6.62 -15.21
C ARG A 36 2.06 6.32 -16.50
N ASP A 37 1.37 6.43 -17.63
CA ASP A 37 1.93 6.28 -18.98
C ASP A 37 2.68 7.52 -19.47
N MET A 38 2.51 8.69 -18.82
CA MET A 38 3.10 9.96 -19.20
C MET A 38 3.67 10.75 -18.01
N ALA A 39 4.83 11.39 -18.23
CA ALA A 39 5.42 12.43 -17.40
C ALA A 39 5.47 13.74 -18.19
N GLY A 40 4.43 14.58 -18.04
CA GLY A 40 4.25 15.75 -18.91
C GLY A 40 4.01 15.30 -20.36
N ASP A 41 4.82 15.79 -21.29
CA ASP A 41 4.75 15.41 -22.71
C ASP A 41 5.60 14.18 -23.07
N SER A 42 6.27 13.56 -22.09
CA SER A 42 7.16 12.41 -22.33
C SER A 42 6.50 11.09 -21.89
N PRO A 43 6.54 10.03 -22.71
CA PRO A 43 6.03 8.72 -22.33
C PRO A 43 6.91 8.05 -21.27
N ILE A 44 6.28 7.36 -20.33
CA ILE A 44 6.93 6.51 -19.31
C ILE A 44 6.78 5.06 -19.75
N THR A 45 7.89 4.36 -19.89
CA THR A 45 7.91 2.92 -20.19
C THR A 45 8.05 2.07 -18.94
N ALA A 46 8.75 2.58 -17.92
CA ALA A 46 8.93 1.91 -16.63
C ALA A 46 9.30 2.94 -15.55
N MET A 47 9.04 2.58 -14.29
CA MET A 47 9.50 3.31 -13.11
C MET A 47 10.19 2.32 -12.18
N THR A 48 11.46 2.59 -11.87
CA THR A 48 12.22 1.80 -10.89
C THR A 48 12.08 2.45 -9.52
N LEU A 49 11.73 1.66 -8.51
CA LEU A 49 11.69 2.08 -7.12
C LEU A 49 12.71 1.29 -6.32
N GLU A 50 13.40 1.97 -5.42
CA GLU A 50 14.30 1.38 -4.44
C GLU A 50 13.83 1.79 -3.05
N HIS A 51 14.08 0.95 -2.06
CA HIS A 51 13.79 1.24 -0.66
C HIS A 51 14.99 0.85 0.19
N TYR A 52 15.09 1.44 1.39
CA TYR A 52 16.11 1.06 2.36
C TYR A 52 15.50 -0.01 3.28
N PRO A 53 15.95 -1.28 3.20
CA PRO A 53 15.35 -2.36 3.98
C PRO A 53 15.36 -2.04 5.47
N GLU A 54 14.32 -2.47 6.17
CA GLU A 54 14.03 -2.21 7.59
C GLU A 54 13.68 -0.75 7.93
N MET A 55 14.32 0.25 7.32
CA MET A 55 13.96 1.65 7.61
C MET A 55 12.65 2.05 6.94
N THR A 56 12.42 1.62 5.70
CA THR A 56 11.16 1.92 5.01
C THR A 56 9.98 1.29 5.74
N GLU A 57 10.09 0.04 6.16
CA GLU A 57 9.03 -0.65 6.91
C GLU A 57 8.79 -0.03 8.28
N LYS A 58 9.86 0.44 8.97
CA LYS A 58 9.72 1.19 10.24
C LYS A 58 8.94 2.49 10.04
N ALA A 59 9.28 3.28 9.03
CA ALA A 59 8.56 4.52 8.75
C ALA A 59 7.08 4.27 8.39
N LEU A 60 6.79 3.21 7.63
CA LEU A 60 5.41 2.80 7.35
C LEU A 60 4.67 2.36 8.62
N ALA A 61 5.36 1.68 9.56
CA ALA A 61 4.78 1.24 10.83
C ALA A 61 4.46 2.41 11.76
N GLU A 62 5.29 3.45 11.75
CA GLU A 62 5.01 4.69 12.48
C GLU A 62 3.73 5.37 11.97
N ILE A 63 3.54 5.44 10.64
CA ILE A 63 2.32 5.98 10.02
C ILE A 63 1.09 5.12 10.36
N GLU A 64 1.20 3.78 10.30
CA GLU A 64 0.11 2.87 10.71
C GLU A 64 -0.27 3.09 12.18
N ALA A 65 0.72 3.20 13.06
CA ALA A 65 0.51 3.40 14.49
C ALA A 65 -0.16 4.75 14.78
N GLU A 66 0.29 5.83 14.14
CA GLU A 66 -0.33 7.15 14.27
C GLU A 66 -1.79 7.16 13.79
N ALA A 67 -2.11 6.46 12.70
CA ALA A 67 -3.49 6.35 12.23
C ALA A 67 -4.37 5.61 13.25
N ARG A 68 -3.90 4.49 13.81
CA ARG A 68 -4.64 3.73 14.84
C ARG A 68 -4.81 4.48 16.16
N ASP A 69 -3.91 5.41 16.50
CA ASP A 69 -4.05 6.24 17.70
C ASP A 69 -5.15 7.30 17.52
N ARG A 70 -5.35 7.77 16.28
CA ARG A 70 -6.31 8.84 15.96
C ARG A 70 -7.74 8.37 15.72
N TRP A 71 -7.94 7.13 15.27
CA TRP A 71 -9.24 6.56 14.86
C TRP A 71 -9.45 5.18 15.49
#